data_AF-A0A378T8S1-F1
#
_entry.id   AF-A0A378T8S1-F1
#
_cell.length_a   1.000
_cell.length_b   1.000
_cell.length_c   1.000
_cell.angle_alpha   90.00
_cell.angle_beta   90.00
_cell.angle_gamma   90.00
#
_symmetry.space_group_name_H-M   'P 1'
#
loop_
_entity.id
_entity.type
_entity.pdbx_description
1 polymer ?
#
loop_
_entity_poly.entity_id
_entity_poly.type
_entity_poly.pdbx_seq_one_letter_code
_entity_poly.pdbx_strand_id
1 'polypeptide(L)' 'MTATQRYFEDPRFEGIIRLYSARQVVEQRGTIPADYPVAREAAVAFHARLRELFAQKKSITTFGPYSPARRW' A
#
# COMPACT_ATOMS: atom_id res chain seq x y z
N MET A 1 -2.35 5.89 21.53
CA MET A 1 -1.74 6.01 20.18
C MET A 1 -2.84 6.15 19.13
N THR A 2 -2.72 7.06 18.17
CA THR A 2 -3.75 7.28 17.13
C THR A 2 -3.78 6.13 16.12
N ALA A 3 -4.88 5.96 15.38
CA ALA A 3 -4.99 4.91 14.37
C ALA A 3 -3.94 5.04 13.25
N THR A 4 -3.67 6.27 12.79
CA THR A 4 -2.66 6.54 11.76
C THR A 4 -1.24 6.23 12.25
N GLN A 5 -0.94 6.49 13.54
CA GLN A 5 0.37 6.17 14.10
C GLN A 5 0.60 4.66 14.13
N ARG A 6 -0.38 3.88 14.60
CA ARG A 6 -0.30 2.41 14.58
C ARG A 6 -0.15 1.85 13.18
N TYR A 7 -0.82 2.46 12.20
CA TYR A 7 -0.65 2.10 10.79
C TYR A 7 0.77 2.37 10.29
N PHE A 8 1.43 3.45 10.72
CA PHE A 8 2.82 3.75 10.32
C PHE A 8 3.83 2.75 10.88
N GLU A 9 3.54 2.20 12.05
CA GLU A 9 4.36 1.22 12.76
C GLU A 9 4.18 -0.21 12.25
N ASP A 10 3.29 -0.43 11.28
CA ASP A 10 3.09 -1.74 10.66
C ASP A 10 4.40 -2.24 10.00
N PRO A 11 4.77 -3.53 10.16
CA PRO A 11 5.98 -4.11 9.56
C PRO A 11 6.09 -3.91 8.04
N ARG A 12 4.96 -3.71 7.34
CA ARG A 12 4.93 -3.35 5.92
C ARG A 12 5.77 -2.11 5.60
N PHE A 13 5.90 -1.18 6.54
CA PHE A 13 6.61 0.08 6.36
C PHE A 13 8.03 0.08 6.94
N GLU A 14 8.54 -1.07 7.35
CA GLU A 14 9.93 -1.21 7.76
C GLU A 14 10.87 -0.71 6.66
N GLY A 15 11.80 0.19 7.01
CA GLY A 15 12.73 0.81 6.06
C GLY A 15 12.19 2.02 5.28
N ILE A 16 10.92 2.41 5.46
CA ILE A 16 10.35 3.61 4.81
C ILE A 16 10.54 4.85 5.69
N ILE A 17 11.36 5.80 5.24
CA ILE A 17 11.56 7.08 5.90
C ILE A 17 10.49 8.08 5.43
N ARG A 18 9.76 8.68 6.38
CA ARG A 18 8.80 9.76 6.12
C ARG A 18 9.32 11.06 6.71
N LEU A 19 9.25 12.14 5.94
CA LEU A 19 9.66 13.48 6.36
C LEU A 19 8.55 14.25 7.12
N TYR A 20 7.47 13.56 7.48
CA TYR A 20 6.30 14.10 8.16
C TYR A 20 5.74 13.08 9.17
N SER A 21 5.01 13.59 10.15
CA SER A 21 4.40 12.82 11.23
C SER A 21 3.00 12.28 10.86
N ALA A 22 2.54 11.25 11.57
CA ALA A 22 1.17 10.77 11.46
C ALA A 22 0.13 11.86 11.78
N ARG A 23 0.47 12.81 12.67
CA ARG A 23 -0.36 13.96 13.00
C ARG A 23 -0.54 14.88 11.79
N GLN A 24 0.55 15.26 11.13
CA GLN A 24 0.51 16.12 9.94
C GLN A 24 -0.33 15.48 8.82
N VAL A 25 -0.31 14.15 8.69
CA VAL A 25 -1.20 13.45 7.73
C VAL A 25 -2.67 13.58 8.11
N VAL A 26 -3.02 13.43 9.39
CA VAL A 26 -4.42 13.55 9.84
C VAL A 26 -4.93 14.98 9.71
N GLU A 27 -4.08 15.99 9.94
CA GLU A 27 -4.44 17.41 9.78
C GLU A 27 -4.81 17.76 8.32
N GLN A 28 -4.32 17.00 7.34
CA GLN A 28 -4.66 17.17 5.92
C GLN A 28 -5.86 16.33 5.47
N ARG A 29 -6.42 15.45 6.33
CA ARG A 29 -7.58 14.63 5.98
C ARG A 29 -8.86 15.45 6.15
N GLY A 30 -9.73 15.37 5.14
CA GLY A 30 -11.09 15.89 5.24
C GLY A 30 -11.92 15.16 6.30
N THR A 31 -13.10 15.71 6.59
CA THR A 31 -14.02 15.16 7.60
C THR A 31 -14.86 13.99 7.08
N ILE A 32 -14.95 13.81 5.76
CA ILE A 32 -15.68 12.72 5.13
C ILE A 32 -14.75 11.50 5.04
N PRO A 33 -15.10 10.37 5.68
CA PRO A 33 -14.33 9.14 5.53
C PRO A 33 -14.39 8.65 4.08
N ALA A 34 -13.24 8.54 3.44
CA ALA A 34 -13.10 7.88 2.15
C ALA A 34 -12.57 6.46 2.37
N ASP A 35 -13.27 5.47 1.82
CA ASP A 35 -12.75 4.11 1.73
C ASP A 35 -12.46 3.74 0.28
N TYR A 36 -11.41 2.94 0.09
CA TYR A 36 -10.92 2.50 -1.21
C TYR A 36 -10.72 0.98 -1.20
N PRO A 37 -11.80 0.17 -1.16
CA PRO A 37 -11.71 -1.27 -0.93
C PRO A 37 -10.86 -1.98 -1.98
N VAL A 38 -11.07 -1.67 -3.27
CA VAL A 38 -10.29 -2.25 -4.37
C VAL A 38 -8.79 -1.95 -4.23
N ALA A 39 -8.44 -0.70 -3.93
CA ALA A 39 -7.04 -0.30 -3.77
C ALA A 39 -6.41 -0.93 -2.52
N ARG A 40 -7.16 -0.95 -1.41
CA ARG A 40 -6.73 -1.54 -0.14
C ARG A 40 -6.43 -3.02 -0.29
N GLU A 41 -7.38 -3.78 -0.81
CA GLU A 41 -7.27 -5.24 -0.96
C GLU A 41 -6.18 -5.61 -1.96
N ALA A 42 -6.13 -4.94 -3.12
CA ALA A 42 -5.08 -5.16 -4.10
C ALA A 42 -3.69 -4.87 -3.53
N ALA A 43 -3.52 -3.77 -2.79
CA ALA A 43 -2.23 -3.39 -2.21
C ALA A 43 -1.77 -4.37 -1.11
N VAL A 44 -2.70 -4.88 -0.30
CA VAL A 44 -2.41 -5.91 0.72
C VAL A 44 -1.96 -7.21 0.06
N ALA A 45 -2.74 -7.72 -0.90
CA ALA A 45 -2.43 -8.96 -1.60
C ALA A 45 -1.13 -8.86 -2.42
N PHE A 46 -0.92 -7.73 -3.09
CA PHE A 46 0.27 -7.52 -3.91
C PHE A 46 1.54 -7.41 -3.07
N HIS A 47 1.50 -6.71 -1.93
CA HIS A 47 2.64 -6.66 -1.00
C HIS A 47 3.03 -8.06 -0.52
N ALA A 48 2.05 -8.87 -0.08
CA ALA A 48 2.31 -10.25 0.35
C ALA A 48 2.97 -11.07 -0.77
N ARG A 49 2.44 -10.97 -2.00
CA ARG A 49 3.01 -11.66 -3.18
C ARG A 49 4.44 -11.24 -3.49
N LEU A 50 4.75 -9.95 -3.40
CA LEU A 50 6.11 -9.44 -3.63
C LEU A 50 7.10 -9.98 -2.58
N ARG A 51 6.69 -10.05 -1.30
CA ARG A 51 7.54 -10.62 -0.23
C ARG A 51 7.80 -12.11 -0.44
N GLU A 52 6.78 -12.86 -0.87
CA GLU A 52 6.91 -14.29 -1.20
C GLU A 52 7.91 -14.49 -2.36
N LEU A 53 7.75 -13.74 -3.46
CA LEU A 53 8.63 -13.84 -4.62
C LEU A 53 10.06 -13.41 -4.28
N PHE A 54 10.23 -12.36 -3.47
CA PHE A 54 11.54 -11.92 -2.99
C PHE A 54 12.26 -13.03 -2.22
N ALA A 55 11.57 -13.71 -1.29
CA ALA A 55 12.14 -14.84 -0.54
C ALA A 55 12.56 -15.99 -1.47
N GLN A 56 11.85 -16.20 -2.57
CA GLN A 56 12.16 -17.19 -3.60
C GLN A 56 13.18 -16.69 -4.66
N LYS A 57 13.66 -15.45 -4.56
CA LYS A 57 14.50 -14.78 -5.57
C LYS A 57 13.87 -14.77 -6.97
N LYS A 58 12.55 -14.61 -7.04
CA LYS A 58 11.75 -14.48 -8.27
C LYS A 58 11.24 -13.05 -8.44
N SER A 59 10.80 -12.72 -9.65
CA SER A 59 10.25 -11.41 -10.00
C SER A 59 8.87 -11.53 -10.66
N ILE A 60 8.12 -10.43 -10.67
CA ILE A 60 6.92 -10.28 -11.50
C ILE A 60 7.33 -9.49 -12.74
N THR A 61 7.01 -10.03 -13.91
CA THR A 61 7.11 -9.31 -15.19
C THR A 61 5.71 -8.96 -15.64
N THR A 62 5.44 -7.70 -15.93
CA THR A 62 4.13 -7.23 -16.42
C THR A 62 4.32 -6.42 -17.69
N PHE A 63 3.32 -6.43 -18.57
CA PHE A 63 3.19 -5.49 -19.67
C PHE A 63 2.04 -4.53 -19.38
N GLY A 64 2.09 -3.32 -19.95
CA GLY A 64 1.02 -2.34 -19.79
C GLY A 64 -0.23 -2.79 -20.53
N PRO A 65 -1.38 -2.97 -19.86
CA PRO A 65 -2.62 -3.27 -20.55
C PRO A 65 -3.04 -2.07 -21.40
N TYR A 66 -3.21 -2.28 -22.70
CA TYR A 66 -3.56 -1.20 -23.64
C TYR A 66 -5.06 -0.82 -23.58
N SER A 67 -5.88 -1.63 -22.91
CA SER A 67 -7.31 -1.36 -22.71
C SER A 67 -7.84 -2.06 -21.46
N PRO A 68 -8.95 -1.58 -20.86
CA PRO A 68 -9.56 -2.21 -19.68
C PRO A 68 -9.97 -3.67 -19.91
N ALA A 69 -10.35 -4.02 -21.14
CA ALA A 69 -10.70 -5.38 -21.55
C ALA A 69 -9.47 -6.31 -21.60
N ARG A 70 -8.27 -5.77 -21.81
CA ARG A 70 -7.02 -6.51 -21.71
C ARG A 70 -6.56 -6.54 -20.26
N ARG A 71 -7.14 -7.45 -19.48
CA ARG A 71 -6.67 -7.78 -18.13
C ARG A 71 -6.34 -9.27 -18.09
N TRP A 72 -5.05 -9.56 -18.32
CA TRP A 72 -4.39 -10.88 -18.40
C TRP A 72 -4.67 -11.67 -19.67
#